data_AF-A0A930UDX8-F1
#
_entry.id   AF-A0A930UDX8-F1
#
_cell.length_a   1.000
_cell.length_b   1.000
_cell.length_c   1.000
_cell.angle_alpha   90.00
_cell.angle_beta   90.00
_cell.angle_gamma   90.00
#
_symmetry.space_group_name_H-M   'P 1'
#
loop_
_entity.id
_entity.type
_entity.pdbx_description
1 polymer ?
#
loop_
_entity_poly.entity_id
_entity_poly.type
_entity_poly.pdbx_seq_one_letter_code
_entity_poly.pdbx_strand_id
1 'polypeptide(L)'
;MKIINFNIERLLILSKLKSIIELIKSYDADIIVLTETNSTLIDLGENYFAQHSKPLSKNQDNVNFYREGENRVSIYSKFPIKKRIQTTDEFTSLAVELETTLGKLVVYGTIVGIFGYSRDKDRFVKDFNEQESDFNKIFANENVCLVGDLNISLSGWIYPSKEYRENLNNIINQFDLDSSTASIKDNIDHILISKKFIKNREIQIEPFNVDKKLSDHIGICLTLIK
;
A
#
# COMPACT_ATOMS: atom_id res chain seq x y z
N MET A 1 -1.42 -9.01 -15.23
CA MET A 1 -1.20 -9.07 -13.77
C MET A 1 -1.98 -7.93 -13.14
N LYS A 2 -2.72 -8.18 -12.06
CA LYS A 2 -3.51 -7.17 -11.35
C LYS A 2 -2.97 -6.93 -9.95
N ILE A 3 -2.81 -5.67 -9.57
CA ILE A 3 -2.37 -5.23 -8.25
C ILE A 3 -3.44 -4.31 -7.66
N ILE A 4 -3.89 -4.61 -6.44
CA ILE A 4 -4.83 -3.76 -5.71
C ILE A 4 -4.13 -3.05 -4.55
N ASN A 5 -4.50 -1.80 -4.35
CA ASN A 5 -4.31 -1.07 -3.09
C ASN A 5 -5.66 -0.61 -2.54
N PHE A 6 -5.89 -0.80 -1.23
CA PHE A 6 -7.07 -0.25 -0.58
C PHE A 6 -6.87 -0.08 0.95
N ASN A 7 -6.99 1.16 1.44
CA ASN A 7 -7.16 1.41 2.86
C ASN A 7 -8.59 1.04 3.28
N ILE A 8 -8.75 0.16 4.27
CA ILE A 8 -10.05 -0.34 4.74
C ILE A 8 -10.45 0.19 6.12
N GLU A 9 -9.86 1.31 6.56
CA GLU A 9 -10.18 2.05 7.78
C GLU A 9 -10.28 1.15 9.02
N ARG A 10 -9.34 0.22 9.21
CA ARG A 10 -9.27 -0.70 10.36
C ARG A 10 -10.53 -1.56 10.52
N LEU A 11 -11.37 -1.63 9.49
CA LEU A 11 -12.72 -2.21 9.54
C LEU A 11 -13.56 -1.63 10.68
N LEU A 12 -13.54 -0.30 10.87
CA LEU A 12 -14.31 0.39 11.90
C LEU A 12 -15.79 -0.02 11.91
N ILE A 13 -16.37 -0.20 10.71
CA ILE A 13 -17.77 -0.61 10.50
C ILE A 13 -17.83 -2.07 10.01
N LEU A 14 -17.92 -3.02 10.96
CA LEU A 14 -17.92 -4.47 10.66
C LEU A 14 -19.05 -4.92 9.72
N SER A 15 -20.18 -4.21 9.67
CA SER A 15 -21.27 -4.54 8.72
C SER A 15 -20.86 -4.39 7.25
N LYS A 16 -19.80 -3.61 6.96
CA LYS A 16 -19.24 -3.45 5.61
C LYS A 16 -18.24 -4.55 5.23
N LEU A 17 -17.76 -5.35 6.20
CA LEU A 17 -16.69 -6.34 6.00
C LEU A 17 -16.99 -7.28 4.84
N LYS A 18 -18.20 -7.84 4.80
CA LYS A 18 -18.61 -8.76 3.73
C LYS A 18 -18.53 -8.09 2.35
N SER A 19 -19.07 -6.88 2.21
CA SER A 19 -19.04 -6.12 0.96
C SER A 19 -17.62 -5.72 0.55
N ILE A 20 -16.75 -5.38 1.51
CA ILE A 20 -15.33 -5.10 1.26
C ILE A 20 -14.63 -6.35 0.72
N ILE A 21 -14.80 -7.51 1.37
CA ILE A 21 -14.20 -8.78 0.93
C ILE A 21 -14.72 -9.19 -0.45
N GLU A 22 -16.04 -9.11 -0.68
CA GLU A 22 -16.66 -9.43 -1.97
C GLU A 22 -16.14 -8.51 -3.09
N LEU A 23 -16.03 -7.21 -2.82
CA LEU A 23 -15.49 -6.26 -3.78
C LEU A 23 -14.03 -6.59 -4.12
N ILE A 24 -13.16 -6.78 -3.12
CA ILE A 24 -11.75 -7.13 -3.33
C ILE A 24 -11.64 -8.44 -4.14
N LYS A 25 -12.41 -9.47 -3.77
CA LYS A 25 -12.41 -10.77 -4.49
C LYS A 25 -12.89 -10.64 -5.93
N SER A 26 -13.84 -9.75 -6.22
CA SER A 26 -14.40 -9.58 -7.56
C SER A 26 -13.37 -9.16 -8.62
N TYR A 27 -12.29 -8.50 -8.20
CA TYR A 27 -11.20 -8.11 -9.09
C TYR A 27 -10.28 -9.27 -9.49
N ASP A 28 -10.29 -10.36 -8.71
CA ASP A 28 -9.43 -11.54 -8.88
C ASP A 28 -7.94 -11.17 -8.98
N ALA A 29 -7.49 -10.19 -8.18
CA ALA A 29 -6.15 -9.62 -8.30
C ALA A 29 -5.04 -10.61 -7.91
N ASP A 30 -3.86 -10.46 -8.54
CA ASP A 30 -2.71 -11.33 -8.27
C ASP A 30 -1.94 -10.92 -7.01
N ILE A 31 -1.94 -9.61 -6.72
CA ILE A 31 -1.35 -9.00 -5.53
C ILE A 31 -2.36 -8.02 -4.96
N ILE A 32 -2.61 -8.09 -3.66
CA ILE A 32 -3.55 -7.21 -2.95
C ILE A 32 -2.82 -6.65 -1.74
N VAL A 33 -2.77 -5.33 -1.63
CA VAL A 33 -2.24 -4.63 -0.46
C VAL A 33 -3.37 -3.87 0.20
N LEU A 34 -3.63 -4.22 1.46
CA LEU A 34 -4.62 -3.56 2.29
C LEU A 34 -3.90 -2.78 3.37
N THR A 35 -4.27 -1.51 3.53
CA THR A 35 -3.80 -0.66 4.63
C THR A 35 -4.90 -0.49 5.68
N GLU A 36 -4.48 -0.25 6.93
CA GLU A 36 -5.34 -0.16 8.11
C GLU A 36 -6.34 -1.33 8.16
N THR A 37 -5.86 -2.52 8.51
CA THR A 37 -6.58 -3.77 8.30
C THR A 37 -6.61 -4.63 9.56
N ASN A 38 -7.22 -5.80 9.47
CA ASN A 38 -7.26 -6.78 10.55
C ASN A 38 -7.06 -8.20 9.98
N SER A 39 -5.87 -8.74 10.23
CA SER A 39 -5.44 -10.06 9.76
C SER A 39 -6.30 -11.23 10.24
N THR A 40 -7.07 -11.08 11.33
CA THR A 40 -7.93 -12.14 11.85
C THR A 40 -9.34 -12.15 11.24
N LEU A 41 -9.74 -11.05 10.59
CA LEU A 41 -11.08 -10.88 10.03
C LEU A 41 -11.11 -11.00 8.51
N ILE A 42 -9.98 -10.79 7.84
CA ILE A 42 -9.89 -10.84 6.39
C ILE A 42 -9.47 -12.24 5.94
N ASP A 43 -10.37 -12.90 5.22
CA ASP A 43 -10.11 -14.16 4.53
C ASP A 43 -10.36 -14.02 3.02
N LEU A 44 -9.26 -13.98 2.25
CA LEU A 44 -9.30 -13.92 0.79
C LEU A 44 -9.31 -15.30 0.13
N GLY A 45 -9.29 -16.38 0.91
CA GLY A 45 -9.27 -17.77 0.47
C GLY A 45 -7.85 -18.34 0.34
N GLU A 46 -7.77 -19.66 0.24
CA GLU A 46 -6.52 -20.46 0.30
C GLU A 46 -5.56 -20.22 -0.89
N ASN A 47 -6.04 -19.58 -1.96
CA ASN A 47 -5.21 -19.25 -3.13
C ASN A 47 -4.23 -18.10 -2.88
N TYR A 48 -4.33 -17.41 -1.73
CA TYR A 48 -3.46 -16.30 -1.39
C TYR A 48 -2.49 -16.67 -0.28
N PHE A 49 -1.20 -16.51 -0.55
CA PHE A 49 -0.20 -16.35 0.49
C PHE A 49 -0.39 -14.98 1.15
N ALA A 50 -0.34 -14.91 2.47
CA ALA A 50 -0.52 -13.68 3.22
C ALA A 50 0.70 -13.38 4.11
N GLN A 51 1.08 -12.11 4.18
CA GLN A 51 1.98 -11.57 5.18
C GLN A 51 1.40 -10.26 5.73
N HIS A 52 1.66 -10.02 7.01
CA HIS A 52 1.13 -8.87 7.73
C HIS A 52 2.27 -8.10 8.42
N SER A 53 2.12 -6.79 8.50
CA SER A 53 2.91 -5.98 9.44
C SER A 53 2.63 -6.46 10.87
N LYS A 54 3.50 -6.08 11.82
CA LYS A 54 3.35 -6.52 13.20
C LYS A 54 1.96 -6.14 13.75
N PRO A 55 1.31 -7.04 14.50
CA PRO A 55 0.01 -6.77 15.09
C PRO A 55 0.11 -5.59 16.06
N LEU A 56 -0.93 -4.77 16.08
CA LEU A 56 -1.04 -3.61 16.94
C LEU A 56 -1.57 -4.06 18.30
N SER A 57 -0.88 -3.68 19.37
CA SER A 57 -1.32 -3.94 20.73
C SER A 57 -2.17 -2.79 21.26
N LYS A 58 -2.94 -3.06 22.33
CA LYS A 58 -3.55 -1.99 23.12
C LYS A 58 -2.42 -1.11 23.67
N ASN A 59 -2.58 0.21 23.56
CA ASN A 59 -1.58 1.24 23.91
C ASN A 59 -0.44 1.43 22.89
N GLN A 60 -0.44 0.71 21.76
CA GLN A 60 0.45 1.04 20.64
C GLN A 60 0.24 2.49 20.21
N ASP A 61 1.32 3.22 19.91
CA ASP A 61 1.29 4.67 19.59
C ASP A 61 0.62 5.57 20.64
N ASN A 62 0.56 5.11 21.90
CA ASN A 62 -0.16 5.79 22.99
C ASN A 62 -1.67 5.94 22.73
N VAL A 63 -2.27 5.03 21.96
CA VAL A 63 -3.73 4.99 21.72
C VAL A 63 -4.34 3.67 22.17
N ASN A 64 -5.62 3.72 22.58
CA ASN A 64 -6.31 2.58 23.19
C ASN A 64 -7.39 1.96 22.29
N PHE A 65 -7.49 2.40 21.04
CA PHE A 65 -8.58 2.02 20.14
C PHE A 65 -8.27 0.82 19.24
N TYR A 66 -7.03 0.32 19.21
CA TYR A 66 -6.67 -0.86 18.41
C TYR A 66 -7.33 -2.12 18.98
N ARG A 67 -7.97 -2.89 18.11
CA ARG A 67 -8.57 -4.17 18.43
C ARG A 67 -7.59 -5.30 18.14
N GLU A 68 -7.86 -6.47 18.71
CA GLU A 68 -7.10 -7.68 18.43
C GLU A 68 -7.10 -8.00 16.93
N GLY A 69 -5.94 -8.41 16.42
CA GLY A 69 -5.75 -8.73 15.01
C GLY A 69 -5.51 -7.53 14.09
N GLU A 70 -5.70 -6.29 14.56
CA GLU A 70 -5.42 -5.10 13.76
C GLU A 70 -3.92 -4.98 13.42
N ASN A 71 -3.64 -4.61 12.18
CA ASN A 71 -2.30 -4.36 11.65
C ASN A 71 -2.38 -3.29 10.56
N ARG A 72 -1.27 -2.60 10.28
CA ARG A 72 -1.28 -1.48 9.32
C ARG A 72 -1.25 -1.92 7.87
N VAL A 73 -0.56 -3.01 7.57
CA VAL A 73 -0.39 -3.48 6.19
C VAL A 73 -0.57 -4.98 6.12
N SER A 74 -1.40 -5.44 5.18
CA SER A 74 -1.50 -6.84 4.78
C SER A 74 -1.20 -6.96 3.29
N ILE A 75 -0.27 -7.84 2.92
CA ILE A 75 0.02 -8.19 1.53
C ILE A 75 -0.47 -9.62 1.30
N TYR A 76 -1.38 -9.76 0.35
CA TYR A 76 -1.85 -11.04 -0.15
C TYR A 76 -1.34 -11.23 -1.58
N SER A 77 -0.88 -12.43 -1.92
CA SER A 77 -0.46 -12.73 -3.28
C SER A 77 -0.81 -14.15 -3.70
N LYS A 78 -1.22 -14.32 -4.96
CA LYS A 78 -1.31 -15.63 -5.61
C LYS A 78 0.08 -16.22 -5.91
N PHE A 79 1.13 -15.39 -5.86
CA PHE A 79 2.51 -15.82 -6.02
C PHE A 79 3.13 -16.20 -4.67
N PRO A 80 3.97 -17.25 -4.60
CA PRO A 80 4.66 -17.62 -3.37
C PRO A 80 5.54 -16.47 -2.84
N ILE A 81 5.42 -16.19 -1.55
CA ILE A 81 6.29 -15.25 -0.84
C ILE A 81 7.61 -15.96 -0.55
N LYS A 82 8.70 -15.49 -1.17
CA LYS A 82 10.03 -16.09 -1.03
C LYS A 82 10.74 -15.63 0.22
N LYS A 83 10.59 -14.34 0.55
CA LYS A 83 11.33 -13.72 1.66
C LYS A 83 10.55 -12.53 2.21
N ARG A 84 10.58 -12.37 3.53
CA ARG A 84 10.24 -11.11 4.19
C ARG A 84 11.53 -10.29 4.36
N ILE A 85 11.49 -9.04 3.91
CA ILE A 85 12.61 -8.10 4.00
C ILE A 85 12.36 -7.21 5.22
N GLN A 86 13.40 -7.02 6.04
CA GLN A 86 13.31 -6.18 7.23
C GLN A 86 13.14 -4.71 6.84
N THR A 87 12.16 -4.05 7.45
CA THR A 87 11.90 -2.60 7.35
C THR A 87 12.35 -1.91 8.63
N THR A 88 12.49 -0.58 8.59
CA THR A 88 12.86 0.21 9.76
C THR A 88 11.75 0.21 10.82
N ASP A 89 10.48 0.28 10.39
CA ASP A 89 9.30 0.10 11.25
C ASP A 89 8.42 -1.06 10.73
N GLU A 90 8.51 -2.21 11.39
CA GLU A 90 7.75 -3.41 11.04
C GLU A 90 6.26 -3.36 11.42
N PHE A 91 5.82 -2.34 12.18
CA PHE A 91 4.41 -2.11 12.46
C PHE A 91 3.75 -1.36 11.30
N THR A 92 4.44 -0.37 10.74
CA THR A 92 3.95 0.51 9.66
C THR A 92 4.15 -0.09 8.28
N SER A 93 5.30 -0.69 8.04
CA SER A 93 5.71 -1.14 6.72
C SER A 93 5.89 -2.66 6.67
N LEU A 94 5.66 -3.22 5.49
CA LEU A 94 5.91 -4.62 5.19
C LEU A 94 6.55 -4.74 3.80
N ALA A 95 7.71 -5.39 3.74
CA ALA A 95 8.39 -5.68 2.48
C ALA A 95 8.49 -7.19 2.27
N VAL A 96 8.03 -7.66 1.11
CA VAL A 96 8.10 -9.09 0.73
C VAL A 96 8.62 -9.26 -0.69
N GLU A 97 9.40 -10.31 -0.91
CA GLU A 97 9.85 -10.74 -2.22
C GLU A 97 8.91 -11.79 -2.79
N LEU A 98 8.41 -11.54 -4.00
CA LEU A 98 7.54 -12.43 -4.75
C LEU A 98 8.25 -12.94 -6.01
N GLU A 99 8.03 -14.22 -6.34
CA GLU A 99 8.39 -14.76 -7.66
C GLU A 99 7.15 -14.74 -8.57
N THR A 100 7.05 -13.72 -9.42
CA THR A 100 5.88 -13.54 -10.29
C THR A 100 6.10 -14.13 -11.68
N THR A 101 5.06 -14.19 -12.51
CA THR A 101 5.20 -14.56 -13.93
C THR A 101 6.04 -13.57 -14.75
N LEU A 102 6.31 -12.37 -14.22
CA LEU A 102 7.16 -11.35 -14.84
C LEU A 102 8.58 -11.32 -14.26
N GLY A 103 8.88 -12.27 -13.36
CA GLY A 103 10.12 -12.34 -12.59
C GLY A 103 9.95 -11.82 -11.17
N LYS A 104 11.09 -11.69 -10.47
CA LYS A 104 11.17 -11.20 -9.10
C LYS A 104 10.61 -9.78 -8.97
N LEU A 105 9.75 -9.59 -7.96
CA LEU A 105 9.20 -8.30 -7.54
C LEU A 105 9.25 -8.19 -6.02
N VAL A 106 9.80 -7.09 -5.50
CA VAL A 106 9.66 -6.73 -4.09
C VAL A 106 8.44 -5.83 -3.92
N VAL A 107 7.46 -6.26 -3.12
CA VAL A 107 6.30 -5.43 -2.77
C VAL A 107 6.57 -4.78 -1.42
N TYR A 108 6.60 -3.46 -1.37
CA TYR A 108 6.74 -2.64 -0.16
C TYR A 108 5.40 -1.96 0.13
N GLY A 109 4.66 -2.52 1.08
CA GLY A 109 3.40 -1.97 1.57
C GLY A 109 3.62 -1.04 2.76
N THR A 110 2.99 0.14 2.77
CA THR A 110 3.19 1.13 3.86
C THR A 110 2.02 2.08 4.07
N ILE A 111 2.05 2.79 5.19
CA ILE A 111 1.30 4.02 5.43
C ILE A 111 2.31 5.11 5.82
N VAL A 112 2.29 6.27 5.18
CA VAL A 112 3.14 7.40 5.64
C VAL A 112 2.33 8.24 6.61
N GLY A 113 2.79 8.38 7.86
CA GLY A 113 2.12 9.21 8.86
C GLY A 113 0.72 8.71 9.20
N ILE A 114 0.65 7.63 9.98
CA ILE A 114 -0.58 6.87 10.32
C ILE A 114 -1.73 7.66 10.97
N PHE A 115 -1.50 8.92 11.39
CA PHE A 115 -2.55 9.82 11.89
C PHE A 115 -2.89 10.95 10.91
N GLY A 116 -2.28 10.97 9.72
CA GLY A 116 -2.30 12.07 8.79
C GLY A 116 -1.39 13.23 9.22
N TYR A 117 -0.90 14.00 8.24
CA TYR A 117 0.04 15.10 8.49
C TYR A 117 -0.53 16.20 9.38
N SER A 118 -1.80 16.54 9.21
CA SER A 118 -2.43 17.64 9.95
C SER A 118 -2.64 17.34 11.44
N ARG A 119 -2.78 16.06 11.80
CA ARG A 119 -3.02 15.63 13.19
C ARG A 119 -1.72 15.36 13.93
N ASP A 120 -0.75 14.75 13.26
CA ASP A 120 0.53 14.40 13.87
C ASP A 120 1.66 14.57 12.84
N LYS A 121 2.10 15.82 12.68
CA LYS A 121 3.16 16.19 11.76
C LYS A 121 4.48 15.47 12.09
N ASP A 122 4.83 15.35 13.37
CA ASP A 122 6.09 14.76 13.80
C ASP A 122 6.13 13.27 13.48
N ARG A 123 5.01 12.56 13.68
CA ARG A 123 4.87 11.17 13.22
C ARG A 123 5.00 11.05 11.71
N PHE A 124 4.34 11.92 10.95
CA PHE A 124 4.46 11.91 9.48
C PHE A 124 5.92 12.10 9.03
N VAL A 125 6.62 13.11 9.57
CA VAL A 125 8.03 13.38 9.22
C VAL A 125 8.91 12.19 9.56
N LYS A 126 8.73 11.60 10.75
CA LYS A 126 9.46 10.41 11.17
C LYS A 126 9.22 9.23 10.22
N ASP A 127 7.96 8.91 9.96
CA ASP A 127 7.58 7.79 9.08
C ASP A 127 8.17 8.01 7.67
N PHE A 128 8.06 9.22 7.12
CA PHE A 128 8.61 9.53 5.79
C PHE A 128 10.14 9.30 5.73
N ASN A 129 10.89 9.81 6.70
CA ASN A 129 12.35 9.69 6.73
C ASN A 129 12.82 8.24 6.94
N GLU A 130 12.14 7.47 7.80
CA GLU A 130 12.44 6.06 8.02
C GLU A 130 12.15 5.21 6.77
N GLN A 131 11.04 5.50 6.09
CA GLN A 131 10.67 4.82 4.85
C GLN A 131 11.60 5.20 3.70
N GLU A 132 12.05 6.44 3.60
CA GLU A 132 13.09 6.84 2.66
C GLU A 132 14.42 6.08 2.90
N SER A 133 14.78 5.84 4.17
CA SER A 133 15.92 4.98 4.50
C SER A 133 15.74 3.55 4.01
N ASP A 134 14.54 2.99 4.16
CA ASP A 134 14.19 1.67 3.63
C ASP A 134 14.28 1.65 2.10
N PHE A 135 13.75 2.66 1.40
CA PHE A 135 13.79 2.73 -0.06
C PHE A 135 15.23 2.71 -0.57
N ASN A 136 16.12 3.51 0.02
CA ASN A 136 17.54 3.53 -0.34
C ASN A 136 18.24 2.18 -0.11
N LYS A 137 17.85 1.42 0.94
CA LYS A 137 18.44 0.11 1.25
C LYS A 137 17.86 -1.02 0.38
N ILE A 138 16.57 -0.98 0.10
CA ILE A 138 15.82 -2.10 -0.50
C ILE A 138 15.72 -1.93 -2.01
N PHE A 139 15.50 -0.72 -2.54
CA PHE A 139 15.10 -0.52 -3.93
C PHE A 139 16.29 -0.49 -4.90
N ALA A 140 17.50 -0.17 -4.42
CA ALA A 140 18.65 0.16 -5.26
C ALA A 140 19.03 -0.90 -6.31
N ASN A 141 18.67 -2.18 -6.10
CA ASN A 141 18.98 -3.27 -7.04
C ASN A 141 17.78 -4.19 -7.32
N GLU A 142 16.58 -3.74 -6.98
CA GLU A 142 15.39 -4.58 -7.03
C GLU A 142 14.33 -4.00 -7.97
N ASN A 143 13.55 -4.87 -8.60
CA ASN A 143 12.27 -4.45 -9.14
C ASN A 143 11.32 -4.30 -7.96
N VAL A 144 10.72 -3.13 -7.79
CA VAL A 144 9.89 -2.82 -6.63
C VAL A 144 8.49 -2.38 -7.02
N CYS A 145 7.54 -2.65 -6.13
CA CYS A 145 6.19 -2.09 -6.11
C CYS A 145 5.99 -1.43 -4.74
N LEU A 146 6.13 -0.11 -4.67
CA LEU A 146 5.79 0.70 -3.50
C LEU A 146 4.29 0.99 -3.54
N VAL A 147 3.56 0.59 -2.51
CA VAL A 147 2.10 0.60 -2.51
C VAL A 147 1.53 0.89 -1.13
N GLY A 148 0.43 1.66 -1.07
CA GLY A 148 -0.26 1.94 0.18
C GLY A 148 -0.83 3.34 0.25
N ASP A 149 -1.22 3.74 1.46
CA ASP A 149 -1.65 5.10 1.78
C ASP A 149 -0.40 5.95 2.07
N LEU A 150 0.08 6.65 1.04
CA LEU A 150 1.29 7.45 1.18
C LEU A 150 1.00 8.82 1.81
N ASN A 151 -0.27 9.14 2.13
CA ASN A 151 -0.70 10.45 2.61
C ASN A 151 -0.08 11.62 1.82
N ILE A 152 0.18 11.43 0.52
CA ILE A 152 0.79 12.42 -0.37
C ILE A 152 0.05 12.33 -1.70
N SER A 153 -0.55 13.43 -2.14
CA SER A 153 -1.17 13.49 -3.45
C SER A 153 -0.13 13.84 -4.52
N LEU A 154 -0.14 13.12 -5.64
CA LEU A 154 0.76 13.38 -6.77
C LEU A 154 0.17 14.31 -7.83
N SER A 155 -1.16 14.45 -7.87
CA SER A 155 -1.86 15.40 -8.73
C SER A 155 -3.06 16.04 -8.01
N GLY A 156 -3.59 17.11 -8.60
CA GLY A 156 -4.64 17.90 -7.97
C GLY A 156 -4.14 18.67 -6.74
N TRP A 157 -5.01 18.82 -5.74
CA TRP A 157 -4.78 19.52 -4.48
C TRP A 157 -3.53 19.01 -3.79
N ILE A 158 -2.70 19.94 -3.32
CA ILE A 158 -1.42 19.65 -2.68
C ILE A 158 -1.64 19.13 -1.27
N TYR A 159 -1.29 17.86 -1.04
CA TYR A 159 -1.25 17.23 0.27
C TYR A 159 0.03 16.41 0.43
N PRO A 160 0.67 16.45 1.62
CA PRO A 160 0.38 17.35 2.72
C PRO A 160 1.00 18.74 2.51
N SER A 161 2.03 18.82 1.67
CA SER A 161 2.71 20.04 1.29
C SER A 161 3.38 19.87 -0.07
N LYS A 162 3.79 20.99 -0.67
CA LYS A 162 4.56 20.98 -1.92
C LYS A 162 5.89 20.24 -1.76
N GLU A 163 6.55 20.43 -0.62
CA GLU A 163 7.82 19.79 -0.26
C GLU A 163 7.72 18.26 -0.30
N TYR A 164 6.75 17.65 0.39
CA TYR A 164 6.64 16.19 0.42
C TYR A 164 6.18 15.58 -0.91
N ARG A 165 5.38 16.31 -1.69
CA ARG A 165 5.08 15.92 -3.08
C ARG A 165 6.35 15.94 -3.94
N GLU A 166 7.19 16.97 -3.81
CA GLU A 166 8.46 17.06 -4.53
C GLU A 166 9.42 15.95 -4.09
N ASN A 167 9.51 15.66 -2.80
CA ASN A 167 10.33 14.56 -2.29
C ASN A 167 9.84 13.19 -2.81
N LEU A 168 8.53 12.93 -2.83
CA LEU A 168 8.00 11.70 -3.41
C LEU A 168 8.27 11.62 -4.92
N ASN A 169 8.15 12.72 -5.67
CA ASN A 169 8.54 12.77 -7.07
C ASN A 169 10.05 12.50 -7.27
N ASN A 170 10.90 12.98 -6.37
CA ASN A 170 12.34 12.70 -6.40
C ASN A 170 12.59 11.20 -6.17
N ILE A 171 11.90 10.55 -5.23
CA ILE A 171 11.96 9.11 -5.00
C ILE A 171 11.51 8.34 -6.25
N ILE A 172 10.38 8.73 -6.86
CA ILE A 172 9.87 8.13 -8.10
C ILE A 172 10.92 8.21 -9.22
N ASN A 173 11.57 9.37 -9.39
CA ASN A 173 12.61 9.57 -10.39
C ASN A 173 13.89 8.78 -10.07
N GLN A 174 14.32 8.80 -8.80
CA GLN A 174 15.54 8.14 -8.33
C GLN A 174 15.51 6.62 -8.57
N PHE A 175 14.36 5.99 -8.32
CA PHE A 175 14.19 4.53 -8.46
C PHE A 175 13.49 4.12 -9.75
N ASP A 176 13.35 5.04 -10.71
CA ASP A 176 12.67 4.86 -12.00
C ASP A 176 11.33 4.12 -11.87
N LEU A 177 10.46 4.66 -11.01
CA LEU A 177 9.13 4.13 -10.77
C LEU A 177 8.13 4.73 -11.76
N ASP A 178 7.21 3.89 -12.23
CA ASP A 178 5.98 4.32 -12.87
C ASP A 178 5.02 4.85 -11.80
N SER A 179 4.39 5.98 -12.10
CA SER A 179 3.43 6.64 -11.23
C SER A 179 2.08 6.83 -11.92
N SER A 180 1.64 5.88 -12.75
CA SER A 180 0.37 5.99 -13.51
C SER A 180 -0.86 6.22 -12.61
N THR A 181 -0.83 5.79 -11.34
CA THR A 181 -1.89 6.08 -10.36
C THR A 181 -1.99 7.56 -9.99
N ALA A 182 -0.96 8.37 -10.26
CA ALA A 182 -0.99 9.82 -10.09
C ALA A 182 -2.03 10.51 -10.98
N SER A 183 -2.55 9.84 -12.01
CA SER A 183 -3.66 10.35 -12.84
C SER A 183 -4.98 10.47 -12.06
N ILE A 184 -5.13 9.76 -10.94
CA ILE A 184 -6.26 9.88 -10.03
C ILE A 184 -6.05 11.17 -9.20
N LYS A 185 -6.84 12.20 -9.51
CA LYS A 185 -6.75 13.50 -8.84
C LYS A 185 -7.09 13.39 -7.35
N ASP A 186 -6.42 14.21 -6.55
CA ASP A 186 -6.69 14.39 -5.11
C ASP A 186 -6.58 13.10 -4.28
N ASN A 187 -5.86 12.11 -4.81
CA ASN A 187 -5.71 10.79 -4.23
C ASN A 187 -4.33 10.63 -3.56
N ILE A 188 -4.33 10.02 -2.38
CA ILE A 188 -3.15 9.84 -1.52
C ILE A 188 -2.65 8.39 -1.47
N ASP A 189 -3.48 7.47 -1.95
CA ASP A 189 -3.18 6.07 -2.14
C ASP A 189 -2.47 5.85 -3.48
N HIS A 190 -1.37 5.12 -3.53
CA HIS A 190 -0.63 4.91 -4.79
C HIS A 190 -0.17 3.48 -4.98
N ILE A 191 0.03 3.12 -6.25
CA ILE A 191 0.77 1.93 -6.67
C ILE A 191 1.88 2.43 -7.60
N LEU A 192 3.12 2.42 -7.10
CA LEU A 192 4.31 2.88 -7.82
C LEU A 192 5.20 1.68 -8.12
N ILE A 193 5.48 1.39 -9.39
CA ILE A 193 6.15 0.14 -9.80
C ILE A 193 7.35 0.41 -10.70
N SER A 194 8.47 -0.29 -10.50
CA SER A 194 9.67 -0.10 -11.32
C SER A 194 9.35 -0.23 -12.82
N LYS A 195 9.69 0.79 -13.61
CA LYS A 195 9.44 0.79 -15.07
C LYS A 195 10.09 -0.39 -15.78
N LYS A 196 11.26 -0.83 -15.30
CA LYS A 196 11.96 -2.02 -15.79
C LYS A 196 11.09 -3.29 -15.67
N PHE A 197 10.34 -3.44 -14.59
CA PHE A 197 9.50 -4.61 -14.33
C PHE A 197 8.30 -4.68 -15.27
N ILE A 198 7.73 -3.52 -15.58
CA ILE A 198 6.55 -3.38 -16.44
C ILE A 198 6.91 -3.07 -17.90
N LYS A 199 8.18 -3.23 -18.29
CA LYS A 199 8.66 -2.88 -19.63
C LYS A 199 7.83 -3.61 -20.70
N ASN A 200 7.44 -2.87 -21.74
CA ASN A 200 6.59 -3.34 -22.84
C ASN A 200 5.22 -3.86 -22.38
N ARG A 201 4.63 -3.24 -21.36
CA ARG A 201 3.27 -3.51 -20.90
C ARG A 201 2.43 -2.26 -21.01
N GLU A 202 1.17 -2.43 -21.39
CA GLU A 202 0.17 -1.39 -21.18
C GLU A 202 -0.30 -1.44 -19.72
N ILE A 203 -0.50 -0.27 -19.13
CA ILE A 203 -1.01 -0.10 -17.77
C ILE A 203 -2.43 0.45 -17.87
N GLN A 204 -3.38 -0.23 -17.23
CA GLN A 204 -4.73 0.27 -17.02
C GLN A 204 -4.98 0.50 -15.53
N ILE A 205 -5.55 1.65 -15.21
CA ILE A 205 -5.86 2.06 -13.83
C ILE A 205 -7.37 2.14 -13.69
N GLU A 206 -7.91 1.42 -12.71
CA GLU A 206 -9.32 1.42 -12.37
C GLU A 206 -9.49 1.82 -10.90
N PRO A 207 -9.94 3.06 -10.60
CA PRO A 207 -10.33 3.44 -9.24
C PRO A 207 -11.70 2.83 -8.88
N PHE A 208 -11.83 2.38 -7.63
CA PHE A 208 -13.07 1.82 -7.08
C PHE A 208 -13.39 2.41 -5.71
N ASN A 209 -14.59 2.17 -5.20
CA ASN A 209 -15.09 2.84 -3.99
C ASN A 209 -14.98 4.38 -4.10
N VAL A 210 -15.18 4.93 -5.31
CA VAL A 210 -15.08 6.36 -5.59
C VAL A 210 -16.15 7.17 -4.83
N ASP A 211 -17.29 6.54 -4.51
CA ASP A 211 -18.34 7.13 -3.67
C ASP A 211 -18.05 7.06 -2.17
N LYS A 212 -16.91 6.46 -1.78
CA LYS A 212 -16.42 6.34 -0.40
C LYS A 212 -17.43 5.69 0.56
N LYS A 213 -18.28 4.79 0.06
CA LYS A 213 -19.27 4.11 0.90
C LYS A 213 -18.69 2.99 1.74
N LEU A 214 -17.66 2.30 1.26
CA LEU A 214 -17.06 1.16 1.97
C LEU A 214 -15.93 1.58 2.91
N SER A 215 -15.13 2.55 2.48
CA SER A 215 -14.02 3.22 3.17
C SER A 215 -13.99 4.68 2.71
N ASP A 216 -13.44 5.61 3.49
CA ASP A 216 -13.18 7.00 3.11
C ASP A 216 -12.02 7.16 2.11
N HIS A 217 -11.31 6.07 1.82
CA HIS A 217 -10.30 5.98 0.76
C HIS A 217 -10.87 5.44 -0.56
N ILE A 218 -10.27 5.87 -1.66
CA ILE A 218 -10.50 5.28 -2.98
C ILE A 218 -9.59 4.05 -3.08
N GLY A 219 -10.13 2.93 -3.55
CA GLY A 219 -9.32 1.77 -3.89
C GLY A 219 -8.81 1.85 -5.32
N ILE A 220 -7.68 1.21 -5.61
CA ILE A 220 -7.04 1.26 -6.92
C ILE A 220 -6.74 -0.15 -7.39
N CYS A 221 -7.17 -0.49 -8.60
CA CYS A 221 -6.70 -1.68 -9.31
C CYS A 221 -5.82 -1.24 -10.49
N LEU A 222 -4.55 -1.67 -10.46
CA LEU A 222 -3.60 -1.51 -11.57
C LEU A 222 -3.51 -2.84 -12.33
N THR A 223 -3.75 -2.80 -13.65
CA THR A 223 -3.67 -3.96 -14.53
C THR A 223 -2.53 -3.81 -15.53
N LEU A 224 -1.61 -4.78 -15.54
CA LEU A 224 -0.57 -4.94 -16.54
C LEU A 224 -1.04 -5.87 -17.66
N ILE A 225 -1.12 -5.33 -18.87
CA ILE A 225 -1.56 -6.02 -20.09
C ILE A 225 -0.35 -6.34 -20.99
N LYS A 226 -0.44 -7.45 -21.73
CA LYS A 226 0.57 -7.86 -22.70
C LYS A 226 0.60 -6.94 -23.92
#